data_AF-A0A660M0K6-F1
#
_entry.id   AF-A0A660M0K6-F1
#
_cell.length_a   1.000
_cell.length_b   1.000
_cell.length_c   1.000
_cell.angle_alpha   90.00
_cell.angle_beta   90.00
_cell.angle_gamma   90.00
#
_symmetry.space_group_name_H-M   'P 1'
#
loop_
_entity.id
_entity.type
_entity.pdbx_description
1 polymer ?
#
loop_
_entity_poly.entity_id
_entity_poly.type
_entity_poly.pdbx_seq_one_letter_code
_entity_poly.pdbx_strand_id
1 'polypeptide(L)'
;MIRVSEISAIKNELDASSAQNIVLYGPQCAGKTTLAHELSGFEYISLGQIVRSYDDNSLLKQQANCLIHQAKPLPPELGLQFIASDVKEKLSDGKKILIDGYPRKVDEYAMMSGWLESERLPAIDMFLEVTAKRGILIARYAERGKRDMENRDFFDLRYRQYMELREYVGNLAVRRIVYDTSNE
;
A
#
# COMPACT_ATOMS: atom_id res chain seq x y z
N MET A 1 -6.53 -13.22 15.21
CA MET A 1 -5.49 -12.47 15.96
C MET A 1 -4.16 -12.87 15.34
N ILE A 2 -3.36 -11.91 14.86
CA ILE A 2 -2.10 -12.21 14.18
C ILE A 2 -1.18 -13.01 15.13
N ARG A 3 -0.54 -14.08 14.64
CA ARG A 3 0.35 -14.89 15.48
C ARG A 3 1.64 -14.13 15.74
N VAL A 4 1.98 -13.91 17.01
CA VAL A 4 3.18 -13.18 17.44
C VAL A 4 4.46 -13.75 16.81
N SER A 5 4.56 -15.07 16.65
CA SER A 5 5.72 -15.73 16.04
C SER A 5 5.92 -15.37 14.56
N GLU A 6 4.84 -15.15 13.81
CA GLU A 6 4.91 -14.79 12.40
C GLU A 6 5.32 -13.32 12.21
N ILE A 7 4.81 -12.43 13.07
CA ILE A 7 5.27 -11.02 13.12
C ILE A 7 6.77 -10.95 13.41
N SER A 8 7.25 -11.74 14.40
CA SER A 8 8.68 -11.78 14.72
C SER A 8 9.53 -12.26 13.55
N ALA A 9 9.06 -13.24 12.77
CA ALA A 9 9.77 -13.70 11.58
C ALA A 9 9.88 -12.59 10.52
N ILE A 10 8.77 -11.88 10.23
CA ILE A 10 8.76 -10.76 9.29
C ILE A 10 9.71 -9.65 9.77
N LYS A 11 9.64 -9.27 11.05
CA LYS A 11 10.53 -8.26 11.63
C LYS A 11 12.00 -8.61 11.44
N ASN A 12 12.38 -9.86 11.75
CA ASN A 12 13.76 -10.31 11.58
C ASN A 12 14.21 -10.25 10.11
N GLU A 13 13.34 -10.61 9.17
CA GLU A 13 13.66 -10.54 7.74
C GLU A 13 13.79 -9.10 7.25
N LEU A 14 12.90 -8.20 7.71
CA LEU A 14 12.96 -6.78 7.44
C LEU A 14 14.26 -6.17 7.99
N ASP A 15 14.62 -6.47 9.24
CA ASP A 15 15.83 -5.96 9.88
C ASP A 15 17.10 -6.46 9.19
N ALA A 16 17.13 -7.74 8.80
CA ALA A 16 18.26 -8.33 8.07
C ALA A 16 18.41 -7.82 6.63
N SER A 17 17.36 -7.24 6.05
CA SER A 17 17.35 -6.85 4.64
C SER A 17 18.02 -5.51 4.33
N SER A 18 18.30 -4.69 5.34
CA SER A 18 18.71 -3.27 5.17
C SER A 18 17.76 -2.41 4.31
N ALA A 19 16.55 -2.90 3.99
CA ALA A 19 15.59 -2.20 3.16
C ALA A 19 15.16 -0.87 3.79
N GLN A 20 15.08 0.16 2.96
CA GLN A 20 14.72 1.52 3.35
C GLN A 20 13.39 1.96 2.77
N ASN A 21 13.01 1.51 1.57
CA ASN A 21 11.82 1.97 0.87
C ASN A 21 10.90 0.78 0.54
N ILE A 22 10.05 0.46 1.51
CA ILE A 22 9.24 -0.75 1.49
C ILE A 22 7.80 -0.40 1.12
N VAL A 23 7.25 -1.14 0.16
CA VAL A 23 5.83 -1.05 -0.20
C VAL A 23 5.06 -2.18 0.46
N LEU A 24 4.07 -1.84 1.29
CA LEU A 24 3.08 -2.76 1.84
C LEU A 24 1.90 -2.88 0.87
N TYR A 25 1.72 -4.06 0.28
CA TYR A 25 0.65 -4.29 -0.69
C TYR A 25 -0.06 -5.62 -0.46
N GLY A 26 -1.20 -5.80 -1.12
CA GLY A 26 -2.06 -6.97 -0.93
C GLY A 26 -3.54 -6.65 -1.05
N PRO A 27 -4.42 -7.67 -1.10
CA PRO A 27 -5.84 -7.46 -1.29
C PRO A 27 -6.48 -6.80 -0.07
N GLN A 28 -7.67 -6.22 -0.26
CA GLN A 28 -8.45 -5.70 0.85
C GLN A 28 -8.82 -6.84 1.84
N CYS A 29 -8.89 -6.49 3.12
CA CYS A 29 -9.15 -7.44 4.22
C CYS A 29 -8.06 -8.51 4.48
N ALA A 30 -6.86 -8.33 3.93
CA ALA A 30 -5.73 -9.21 4.21
C ALA A 30 -5.02 -8.95 5.56
N GLY A 31 -5.31 -7.84 6.25
CA GLY A 31 -4.64 -7.49 7.51
C GLY A 31 -3.46 -6.53 7.40
N LYS A 32 -3.23 -5.92 6.22
CA LYS A 32 -2.15 -4.93 5.97
C LYS A 32 -1.98 -3.90 7.09
N THR A 33 -3.02 -3.11 7.38
CA THR A 33 -2.94 -2.04 8.38
C THR A 33 -2.64 -2.59 9.77
N THR A 34 -3.17 -3.77 10.12
CA THR A 34 -2.85 -4.44 11.38
C THR A 34 -1.37 -4.81 11.45
N LEU A 35 -0.82 -5.43 10.39
CA LEU A 35 0.62 -5.72 10.32
C LEU A 35 1.46 -4.44 10.39
N ALA A 36 1.07 -3.38 9.68
CA ALA A 36 1.80 -2.12 9.69
C ALA A 36 1.93 -1.50 11.08
N HIS A 37 0.89 -1.60 11.92
CA HIS A 37 0.94 -1.13 13.31
C HIS A 37 1.81 -1.99 14.22
N GLU A 38 1.96 -3.27 13.90
CA GLU A 38 2.83 -4.19 14.64
C GLU A 38 4.30 -4.05 14.24
N LEU A 39 4.58 -3.57 13.02
CA LEU A 39 5.93 -3.31 12.53
C LEU A 39 6.47 -2.00 13.12
N SER A 40 7.53 -2.11 13.91
CA SER A 40 8.30 -0.98 14.43
C SER A 40 9.54 -0.71 13.58
N GLY A 41 10.12 0.48 13.67
CA GLY A 41 11.38 0.82 12.99
C GLY A 41 11.22 1.40 11.58
N PHE A 42 9.98 1.69 11.17
CA PHE A 42 9.64 2.32 9.90
C PHE A 42 8.73 3.52 10.13
N GLU A 43 8.88 4.53 9.30
CA GLU A 43 7.94 5.64 9.18
C GLU A 43 6.79 5.18 8.27
N TYR A 44 5.62 4.99 8.87
CA TYR A 44 4.45 4.48 8.17
C TYR A 44 3.74 5.59 7.39
N ILE A 45 3.66 5.43 6.07
CA ILE A 45 3.04 6.41 5.16
C ILE A 45 1.81 5.75 4.52
N SER A 46 0.62 6.12 4.97
CA SER A 46 -0.62 5.59 4.42
C SER A 46 -1.31 6.61 3.52
N LEU A 47 -1.34 6.37 2.20
CA LEU A 47 -2.06 7.21 1.25
C LEU A 47 -3.52 7.39 1.70
N GLY A 48 -4.14 6.32 2.18
CA GLY A 48 -5.52 6.36 2.65
C GLY A 48 -5.72 7.28 3.86
N GLN A 49 -4.79 7.29 4.83
CA GLN A 49 -4.87 8.17 6.00
C GLN A 49 -4.61 9.61 5.59
N ILE A 50 -3.56 9.85 4.80
CA ILE A 50 -3.20 11.18 4.28
C ILE A 50 -4.38 11.79 3.53
N VAL A 51 -4.95 11.07 2.56
CA VAL A 51 -6.12 11.57 1.81
C VAL A 51 -7.29 11.90 2.74
N ARG A 52 -7.50 11.17 3.84
CA ARG A 52 -8.57 11.46 4.81
C ARG A 52 -8.26 12.62 5.75
N SER A 53 -7.00 12.89 6.04
CA SER A 53 -6.58 14.03 6.89
C SER A 53 -6.44 15.34 6.11
N TYR A 54 -6.35 15.27 4.78
CA TYR A 54 -6.34 16.46 3.93
C TYR A 54 -7.64 17.26 4.06
N ASP A 55 -7.51 18.58 4.15
CA ASP A 55 -8.64 19.52 4.13
C ASP A 55 -9.45 19.36 2.84
N ASP A 56 -10.77 19.23 2.97
CA ASP A 56 -11.71 19.15 1.86
C ASP A 56 -11.67 20.38 0.94
N ASN A 57 -11.19 21.52 1.46
CA ASN A 57 -11.00 22.75 0.68
C ASN A 57 -9.64 22.83 -0.02
N SER A 58 -8.72 21.91 0.23
CA SER A 58 -7.43 21.90 -0.46
C SER A 58 -7.62 21.57 -1.94
N LEU A 59 -6.86 22.25 -2.81
CA LEU A 59 -6.95 22.07 -4.26
C LEU A 59 -6.78 20.60 -4.68
N LEU A 60 -5.84 19.90 -4.04
CA LEU A 60 -5.54 18.49 -4.31
C LEU A 60 -6.71 17.57 -3.93
N LYS A 61 -7.33 17.80 -2.78
CA LYS A 61 -8.49 17.04 -2.31
C LYS A 61 -9.73 17.32 -3.17
N GLN A 62 -9.94 18.56 -3.58
CA GLN A 62 -11.00 18.94 -4.51
C GLN A 62 -10.83 18.29 -5.88
N GLN A 63 -9.61 18.24 -6.41
CA GLN A 63 -9.30 17.52 -7.65
C GLN A 63 -9.64 16.03 -7.54
N ALA A 64 -9.21 15.38 -6.44
CA ALA A 64 -9.52 13.99 -6.18
C ALA A 64 -11.04 13.74 -6.06
N ASN A 65 -11.74 14.55 -5.27
CA ASN A 65 -13.19 14.46 -5.08
C ASN A 65 -13.94 14.68 -6.41
N CYS A 66 -13.52 15.64 -7.23
CA CYS A 66 -14.11 15.92 -8.55
C CYS A 66 -14.02 14.71 -9.47
N LEU A 67 -12.86 14.05 -9.55
CA LEU A 67 -12.68 12.83 -10.36
C LEU A 67 -13.53 11.67 -9.84
N ILE A 68 -13.61 11.49 -8.52
CA ILE A 68 -14.47 10.48 -7.88
C ILE A 68 -15.94 10.73 -8.22
N HIS A 69 -16.42 11.97 -8.08
CA HIS A 69 -17.80 12.35 -8.42
C HIS A 69 -18.13 12.12 -9.89
N GLN A 70 -17.16 12.30 -10.79
CA GLN A 70 -17.31 12.02 -12.22
C GLN A 70 -17.14 10.54 -12.59
N ALA A 71 -16.93 9.66 -11.61
CA ALA A 71 -16.59 8.24 -11.81
C ALA A 71 -15.39 8.04 -12.76
N LYS A 72 -14.46 8.99 -12.79
CA LYS A 72 -13.24 8.91 -13.60
C LYS A 72 -12.15 8.16 -12.83
N PRO A 73 -11.30 7.38 -13.52
CA PRO A 73 -10.13 6.80 -12.88
C PRO A 73 -9.22 7.91 -12.34
N LEU A 74 -8.75 7.75 -11.11
CA LEU A 74 -7.75 8.66 -10.54
C LEU A 74 -6.42 8.46 -11.29
N PRO A 75 -5.79 9.54 -11.78
CA PRO A 75 -4.52 9.46 -12.48
C PRO A 75 -3.41 9.06 -11.50
N PRO A 76 -2.41 8.28 -11.93
CA PRO A 76 -1.32 7.80 -11.06
C PRO A 76 -0.59 8.91 -10.30
N GLU A 77 -0.41 10.06 -10.95
CA GLU A 77 0.28 11.26 -10.43
C GLU A 77 -0.42 11.81 -9.19
N LEU A 78 -1.74 11.69 -9.11
CA LEU A 78 -2.52 12.25 -8.01
C LEU A 78 -2.21 11.52 -6.69
N GLY A 79 -2.06 10.19 -6.74
CA GLY A 79 -1.64 9.41 -5.57
C GLY A 79 -0.25 9.80 -5.10
N LEU A 80 0.67 10.01 -6.05
CA LEU A 80 2.02 10.49 -5.76
C LEU A 80 2.02 11.87 -5.11
N GLN A 81 1.21 12.82 -5.62
CA GLN A 81 1.12 14.18 -5.07
C GLN A 81 0.72 14.21 -3.59
N PHE A 82 -0.06 13.24 -3.11
CA PHE A 82 -0.42 13.17 -1.69
C PHE A 82 0.74 12.72 -0.79
N ILE A 83 1.63 11.85 -1.27
CA ILE A 83 2.67 11.23 -0.43
C ILE A 83 4.08 11.77 -0.69
N ALA A 84 4.28 12.50 -1.80
CA ALA A 84 5.61 12.90 -2.27
C ALA A 84 6.38 13.72 -1.24
N SER A 85 5.73 14.64 -0.51
CA SER A 85 6.37 15.43 0.54
C SER A 85 6.93 14.54 1.64
N ASP A 86 6.09 13.64 2.17
CA ASP A 86 6.42 12.78 3.30
C ASP A 86 7.50 11.78 2.92
N VAL A 87 7.36 11.15 1.74
CA VAL A 87 8.38 10.22 1.23
C VAL A 87 9.72 10.92 1.05
N LYS A 88 9.72 12.12 0.46
CA LYS A 88 10.96 12.89 0.22
C LYS A 88 11.62 13.30 1.52
N GLU A 89 10.87 13.86 2.47
CA GLU A 89 11.39 14.27 3.77
C GLU A 89 12.05 13.09 4.49
N LYS A 90 11.31 11.98 4.64
CA LYS A 90 11.77 10.83 5.43
C LYS A 90 12.96 10.13 4.78
N LEU A 91 12.97 9.94 3.47
CA LEU A 91 14.09 9.32 2.78
C LEU A 91 15.33 10.23 2.74
N SER A 92 15.16 11.55 2.64
CA SER A 92 16.28 12.50 2.71
C SER A 92 16.94 12.52 4.09
N ASP A 93 16.17 12.27 5.15
CA ASP A 93 16.67 12.06 6.52
C ASP A 93 17.31 10.67 6.73
N GLY A 94 17.36 9.82 5.71
CA GLY A 94 17.87 8.45 5.79
C GLY A 94 16.97 7.49 6.59
N LYS A 95 15.71 7.86 6.81
CA LYS A 95 14.75 7.02 7.54
C LYS A 95 14.23 5.89 6.66
N LYS A 96 13.93 4.76 7.27
CA LYS A 96 13.21 3.66 6.61
C LYS A 96 11.73 3.98 6.58
N ILE A 97 11.08 3.77 5.45
CA ILE A 97 9.65 4.03 5.25
C ILE A 97 8.89 2.74 4.89
N LEU A 98 7.63 2.69 5.31
CA LEU A 98 6.68 1.65 4.94
C LEU A 98 5.44 2.31 4.32
N ILE A 99 5.28 2.18 3.01
CA ILE A 99 4.20 2.82 2.28
C ILE A 99 3.01 1.87 2.13
N ASP A 100 1.84 2.25 2.64
CA ASP A 100 0.58 1.51 2.43
C ASP A 100 -0.35 2.29 1.49
N GLY A 101 -0.67 1.62 0.39
CA GLY A 101 -1.74 2.05 -0.48
C GLY A 101 -1.31 2.84 -1.71
N TYR A 102 -0.01 2.96 -1.97
CA TYR A 102 0.58 3.39 -3.24
C TYR A 102 1.97 2.75 -3.39
N PRO A 103 2.31 2.13 -4.53
CA PRO A 103 1.44 1.84 -5.68
C PRO A 103 0.45 0.69 -5.42
N ARG A 104 -0.73 0.77 -6.03
CA ARG A 104 -1.75 -0.29 -6.12
C ARG A 104 -1.93 -0.83 -7.54
N LYS A 105 -1.29 -0.20 -8.52
CA LYS A 105 -1.35 -0.53 -9.94
C LYS A 105 0.03 -0.38 -10.57
N VAL A 106 0.20 -0.94 -11.75
CA VAL A 106 1.47 -0.91 -12.50
C VAL A 106 1.86 0.50 -12.93
N ASP A 107 0.89 1.31 -13.36
CA ASP A 107 1.09 2.71 -13.75
C ASP A 107 1.50 3.59 -12.56
N GLU A 108 0.91 3.35 -11.38
CA GLU A 108 1.32 3.97 -10.12
C GLU A 108 2.75 3.58 -9.71
N TYR A 109 3.15 2.31 -9.93
CA TYR A 109 4.53 1.90 -9.68
C TYR A 109 5.51 2.63 -10.60
N ALA A 110 5.23 2.64 -11.92
CA ALA A 110 6.09 3.34 -12.89
C ALA A 110 6.21 4.84 -12.57
N MET A 111 5.11 5.48 -12.18
CA MET A 111 5.09 6.87 -11.73
C MET A 111 5.97 7.08 -10.49
N MET A 112 5.82 6.24 -9.47
CA MET A 112 6.61 6.32 -8.25
C MET A 112 8.11 6.12 -8.52
N SER A 113 8.47 5.09 -9.29
CA SER A 113 9.85 4.79 -9.62
C SER A 113 10.52 5.92 -10.39
N GLY A 114 9.85 6.47 -11.40
CA GLY A 114 10.38 7.61 -12.16
C GLY A 114 10.55 8.87 -11.31
N TRP A 115 9.61 9.14 -10.40
CA TRP A 115 9.72 10.26 -9.48
C TRP A 115 10.89 10.09 -8.49
N LEU A 116 11.04 8.92 -7.87
CA LEU A 116 12.15 8.63 -6.96
C LEU A 116 13.51 8.84 -7.64
N GLU A 117 13.66 8.35 -8.88
CA GLU A 117 14.86 8.55 -9.69
C GLU A 117 15.13 10.04 -9.97
N SER A 118 14.10 10.79 -10.37
CA SER A 118 14.23 12.23 -10.65
C SER A 118 14.64 13.06 -9.43
N GLU A 119 14.20 12.64 -8.24
CA GLU A 119 14.53 13.27 -6.95
C GLU A 119 15.83 12.73 -6.34
N ARG A 120 16.47 11.74 -6.99
CA ARG A 120 17.66 11.04 -6.49
C ARG A 120 17.44 10.40 -5.11
N LEU A 121 16.24 9.89 -4.88
CA LEU A 121 15.85 9.20 -3.65
C LEU A 121 16.06 7.67 -3.80
N PRO A 122 16.21 6.94 -2.68
CA PRO A 122 16.24 5.47 -2.71
C PRO A 122 15.04 4.87 -3.45
N ALA A 123 15.33 4.00 -4.44
CA ALA A 123 14.30 3.25 -5.15
C ALA A 123 13.52 2.34 -4.21
N ILE A 124 12.32 1.89 -4.62
CA ILE A 124 11.60 0.82 -3.92
C ILE A 124 12.48 -0.43 -3.94
N ASP A 125 12.94 -0.85 -2.77
CA ASP A 125 13.91 -1.95 -2.61
C ASP A 125 13.26 -3.22 -2.05
N MET A 126 12.00 -3.13 -1.60
CA MET A 126 11.25 -4.27 -1.12
C MET A 126 9.73 -4.12 -1.26
N PHE A 127 9.08 -5.24 -1.56
CA PHE A 127 7.64 -5.42 -1.44
C PHE A 127 7.29 -6.37 -0.30
N LEU A 128 6.48 -5.90 0.65
CA LEU A 128 5.85 -6.73 1.68
C LEU A 128 4.40 -7.02 1.25
N GLU A 129 4.17 -8.24 0.76
CA GLU A 129 2.84 -8.70 0.40
C GLU A 129 2.13 -9.26 1.64
N VAL A 130 0.93 -8.75 1.93
CA VAL A 130 0.02 -9.37 2.91
C VAL A 130 -1.17 -9.92 2.17
N THR A 131 -1.38 -11.22 2.20
CA THR A 131 -2.40 -11.92 1.42
C THR A 131 -3.18 -12.92 2.26
N ALA A 132 -4.27 -13.44 1.71
CA ALA A 132 -4.98 -14.61 2.24
C ALA A 132 -5.77 -15.28 1.12
N LYS A 133 -6.26 -16.50 1.37
CA LYS A 133 -7.18 -17.20 0.48
C LYS A 133 -8.39 -16.30 0.19
N ARG A 134 -8.77 -16.20 -1.08
CA ARG A 134 -9.87 -15.34 -1.54
C ARG A 134 -11.17 -15.56 -0.75
N GLY A 135 -11.51 -16.81 -0.41
CA GLY A 135 -12.70 -17.12 0.40
C GLY A 135 -12.66 -16.47 1.79
N ILE A 136 -11.50 -16.45 2.44
CA ILE A 136 -11.30 -15.80 3.74
C ILE A 136 -11.40 -14.28 3.60
N LEU A 137 -10.79 -13.71 2.57
CA LEU A 137 -10.87 -12.27 2.29
C LEU A 137 -12.33 -11.82 2.08
N ILE A 138 -13.13 -12.62 1.38
CA ILE A 138 -14.56 -12.36 1.16
C ILE A 138 -15.33 -12.42 2.49
N ALA A 139 -15.08 -13.42 3.34
CA ALA A 139 -15.71 -13.53 4.65
C ALA A 139 -15.39 -12.31 5.52
N ARG A 140 -14.10 -11.95 5.63
CA ARG A 140 -13.65 -10.75 6.35
C ARG A 140 -14.23 -9.46 5.77
N TYR A 141 -14.40 -9.39 4.45
CA TYR A 141 -15.03 -8.24 3.79
C TYR A 141 -16.51 -8.11 4.14
N ALA A 142 -17.23 -9.21 4.26
CA ALA A 142 -18.63 -9.22 4.69
C ALA A 142 -18.80 -8.77 6.16
N GLU A 143 -17.85 -9.11 7.03
CA GLU A 143 -17.88 -8.74 8.45
C GLU A 143 -17.52 -7.28 8.74
N ARG A 144 -16.71 -6.63 7.88
CA ARG A 144 -16.14 -5.29 8.13
C ARG A 144 -17.17 -4.15 8.21
N GLY A 145 -18.46 -4.44 7.99
CA GLY A 145 -19.52 -3.45 7.90
C GLY A 145 -19.46 -2.69 6.57
N LYS A 146 -20.62 -2.39 5.99
CA LYS A 146 -20.69 -1.70 4.70
C LYS A 146 -20.27 -0.23 4.87
N ARG A 147 -19.22 0.19 4.18
CA ARG A 147 -19.08 1.61 3.74
C ARG A 147 -19.94 1.78 2.49
N ASP A 148 -20.48 2.96 2.22
CA ASP A 148 -21.53 3.16 1.19
C ASP A 148 -21.20 2.63 -0.22
N MET A 149 -19.91 2.54 -0.58
CA MET A 149 -19.43 2.01 -1.87
C MET A 149 -18.97 0.54 -1.85
N GLU A 150 -19.05 -0.14 -0.70
CA GLU A 150 -18.51 -1.49 -0.51
C GLU A 150 -19.52 -2.60 -0.83
N ASN A 151 -19.47 -3.08 -2.07
CA ASN A 151 -20.23 -4.22 -2.57
C ASN A 151 -19.32 -5.32 -3.13
N ARG A 152 -19.92 -6.42 -3.60
CA ARG A 152 -19.16 -7.55 -4.16
C ARG A 152 -18.33 -7.16 -5.38
N ASP A 153 -18.89 -6.37 -6.28
CA ASP A 153 -18.21 -5.92 -7.50
C ASP A 153 -16.98 -5.06 -7.18
N PHE A 154 -17.09 -4.20 -6.16
CA PHE A 154 -15.99 -3.38 -5.68
C PHE A 154 -14.88 -4.24 -5.08
N PHE A 155 -15.22 -5.28 -4.32
CA PHE A 155 -14.24 -6.27 -3.86
C PHE A 155 -13.53 -6.95 -5.03
N ASP A 156 -14.29 -7.45 -6.00
CA ASP A 156 -13.72 -8.19 -7.13
C ASP A 156 -12.84 -7.29 -8.02
N LEU A 157 -13.21 -6.02 -8.20
CA LEU A 157 -12.37 -5.00 -8.86
C LEU A 157 -11.03 -4.84 -8.16
N ARG A 158 -11.04 -4.59 -6.84
CA ARG A 158 -9.83 -4.38 -6.04
C ARG A 158 -8.97 -5.63 -5.96
N TYR A 159 -9.58 -6.81 -5.90
CA TYR A 159 -8.88 -8.08 -5.93
C TYR A 159 -8.18 -8.29 -7.28
N ARG A 160 -8.84 -7.96 -8.41
CA ARG A 160 -8.22 -8.03 -9.74
C ARG A 160 -7.02 -7.11 -9.87
N GLN A 161 -7.13 -5.85 -9.43
CA GLN A 161 -6.01 -4.90 -9.41
C GLN A 161 -4.83 -5.43 -8.60
N TYR A 162 -5.09 -6.04 -7.44
CA TYR A 162 -4.06 -6.70 -6.66
C TYR A 162 -3.39 -7.84 -7.42
N MET A 163 -4.15 -8.70 -8.12
CA MET A 163 -3.58 -9.82 -8.88
C MET A 163 -2.69 -9.33 -10.03
N GLU A 164 -3.11 -8.29 -10.75
CA GLU A 164 -2.31 -7.65 -11.81
C GLU A 164 -1.00 -7.09 -11.26
N LEU A 165 -1.06 -6.33 -10.15
CA LEU A 165 0.14 -5.82 -9.49
C LEU A 165 1.03 -6.96 -8.95
N ARG A 166 0.43 -8.02 -8.39
CA ARG A 166 1.15 -9.16 -7.84
C ARG A 166 1.98 -9.89 -8.90
N GLU A 167 1.42 -10.06 -10.09
CA GLU A 167 2.10 -10.65 -11.24
C GLU A 167 3.24 -9.74 -11.69
N TYR A 168 2.96 -8.45 -11.86
CA TYR A 168 3.97 -7.46 -12.23
C TYR A 168 5.15 -7.44 -11.24
N VAL A 169 4.87 -7.32 -9.94
CA VAL A 169 5.89 -7.35 -8.86
C VAL A 169 6.66 -8.67 -8.85
N GLY A 170 6.02 -9.79 -9.19
CA GLY A 170 6.68 -11.10 -9.29
C GLY A 170 7.74 -11.16 -10.40
N ASN A 171 7.66 -10.29 -11.40
CA ASN A 171 8.61 -10.18 -12.50
C ASN A 171 9.69 -9.11 -12.28
N LEU A 172 9.61 -8.34 -11.19
CA LEU A 172 10.62 -7.34 -10.84
C LEU A 172 11.84 -7.99 -10.16
N ALA A 173 13.03 -7.44 -10.41
CA ALA A 173 14.24 -7.77 -9.67
C ALA A 173 14.30 -7.03 -8.30
N VAL A 174 13.18 -7.01 -7.58
CA VAL A 174 13.03 -6.35 -6.26
C VAL A 174 12.68 -7.41 -5.22
N ARG A 175 13.24 -7.30 -4.02
CA ARG A 175 13.00 -8.28 -2.96
C ARG A 175 11.51 -8.30 -2.57
N ARG A 176 10.97 -9.48 -2.31
CA ARG A 176 9.57 -9.66 -1.90
C ARG A 176 9.46 -10.62 -0.72
N ILE A 177 8.73 -10.18 0.29
CA ILE A 177 8.30 -11.00 1.42
C ILE A 177 6.80 -11.24 1.28
N VAL A 178 6.34 -12.48 1.52
CA VAL A 178 4.92 -12.83 1.45
C VAL A 178 4.44 -13.29 2.82
N TYR A 179 3.44 -12.59 3.33
CA TYR A 179 2.75 -12.93 4.56
C TYR A 179 1.32 -13.38 4.27
N ASP A 180 1.04 -14.67 4.50
CA ASP A 180 -0.28 -15.27 4.27
C ASP A 180 -1.08 -15.39 5.57
N THR A 181 -2.12 -14.58 5.71
CA THR A 181 -3.00 -14.52 6.89
C THR A 181 -4.17 -15.49 6.82
N SER A 182 -4.14 -16.50 5.95
CA SER A 182 -5.21 -17.49 5.80
C SER A 182 -5.45 -18.36 7.03
N ASN A 183 -4.47 -18.48 7.92
CA ASN A 183 -4.55 -19.32 9.12
C ASN A 183 -4.83 -18.50 10.40
N GLU A 184 -5.19 -17.22 10.23
CA GLU A 184 -5.53 -16.27 11.30
C GLU A 184 -7.03 -16.09 11.54
#